data_AF-R7HEY4-F1
#
_entry.id   AF-R7HEY4-F1
#
_cell.length_a   1.000
_cell.length_b   1.000
_cell.length_c   1.000
_cell.angle_alpha   90.00
_cell.angle_beta   90.00
_cell.angle_gamma   90.00
#
_symmetry.space_group_name_H-M   'P 1'
#
loop_
_entity.id
_entity.type
_entity.pdbx_description
1 polymer ?
#
loop_
_entity_poly.entity_id
_entity_poly.type
_entity_poly.pdbx_seq_one_letter_code
_entity_poly.pdbx_strand_id
1 'polypeptide(L)'
;MFKYDKKLAYPINITKKDLKMAKYLITQFGGPNGELSAAMRYFSQKFTMPDDKGRALLNDIATEELGHVEMICTMVHQLTKNATIDELEKAGLGSYYTEHGVGIFPVDATGNPFTCAYFAVTGDILANISEDMAAEEKARATYEGLINQTNDEDIIGPLLFLRQREVVHFNRFKQLYDYYKNKGY
;
A
#
# COMPACT_ATOMS: atom_id res chain seq x y z
N MET A 1 0.59 -3.21 -21.19
CA MET A 1 1.86 -3.96 -21.04
C MET A 1 2.60 -3.35 -19.86
N PHE A 2 3.12 -4.16 -18.94
CA PHE A 2 3.98 -3.71 -17.84
C PHE A 2 5.45 -3.98 -18.15
N LYS A 3 6.34 -3.15 -17.62
CA LYS A 3 7.79 -3.36 -17.65
C LYS A 3 8.29 -3.32 -16.21
N TYR A 4 9.14 -4.27 -15.86
CA TYR A 4 9.78 -4.33 -14.55
C TYR A 4 11.23 -3.83 -14.65
N ASP A 5 11.61 -2.93 -13.75
CA ASP A 5 13.01 -2.55 -13.51
C ASP A 5 13.39 -3.07 -12.12
N LYS A 6 14.59 -3.65 -11.97
CA LYS A 6 15.08 -4.27 -10.73
C LYS A 6 15.55 -3.21 -9.74
N LYS A 7 14.69 -2.24 -9.44
CA LYS A 7 14.95 -1.10 -8.57
C LYS A 7 13.68 -0.75 -7.82
N LEU A 8 13.83 -0.52 -6.52
CA LEU A 8 12.77 0.01 -5.69
C LEU A 8 12.66 1.52 -5.91
N ALA A 9 11.46 2.07 -5.75
CA ALA A 9 11.22 3.52 -5.85
C ALA A 9 11.98 4.31 -4.77
N TYR A 10 12.28 3.68 -3.63
CA TYR A 10 13.12 4.20 -2.57
C TYR A 10 14.07 3.11 -2.04
N PRO A 11 15.33 3.42 -1.70
CA PRO A 11 16.28 2.43 -1.19
C PRO A 11 15.83 1.85 0.16
N ILE A 12 15.80 0.52 0.26
CA ILE A 12 15.44 -0.22 1.49
C ILE A 12 16.59 -1.17 1.85
N ASN A 13 17.21 -0.94 3.01
CA ASN A 13 18.31 -1.74 3.53
C ASN A 13 18.20 -1.93 5.05
N ILE A 14 17.12 -2.57 5.48
CA ILE A 14 16.88 -2.92 6.88
C ILE A 14 17.77 -4.11 7.25
N THR A 15 18.69 -3.89 8.18
CA THR A 15 19.64 -4.92 8.63
C THR A 15 19.23 -5.56 9.96
N LYS A 16 18.41 -4.85 10.74
CA LYS A 16 17.94 -5.29 12.05
C LYS A 16 16.60 -6.03 11.91
N LYS A 17 16.55 -7.24 12.47
CA LYS A 17 15.32 -8.04 12.58
C LYS A 17 14.34 -7.37 13.56
N ASP A 18 13.09 -7.20 13.13
CA ASP A 18 11.98 -6.76 13.99
C ASP A 18 10.67 -7.40 13.52
N LEU A 19 10.34 -8.54 14.13
CA LEU A 19 9.18 -9.36 13.79
C LEU A 19 7.86 -8.70 14.17
N LYS A 20 7.87 -7.86 15.21
CA LYS A 20 6.69 -7.13 15.63
C LYS A 20 6.34 -6.06 14.60
N MET A 21 7.35 -5.32 14.15
CA MET A 21 7.15 -4.33 13.08
C MET A 21 6.77 -5.00 11.75
N ALA A 22 7.36 -6.15 11.40
CA ALA A 22 6.95 -6.92 10.23
C ALA A 22 5.45 -7.30 10.26
N LYS A 23 4.97 -7.77 11.42
CA LYS A 23 3.55 -8.10 11.64
C LYS A 23 2.64 -6.89 11.44
N TYR A 24 3.07 -5.69 11.80
CA TYR A 24 2.26 -4.48 11.58
C TYR A 24 2.34 -3.99 10.14
N LEU A 25 3.54 -4.01 9.54
CA LEU A 25 3.76 -3.54 8.17
C LEU A 25 3.00 -4.32 7.12
N ILE A 26 2.73 -5.62 7.34
CA ILE A 26 1.98 -6.44 6.38
C ILE A 26 0.60 -5.85 6.08
N THR A 27 0.03 -5.05 6.98
CA THR A 27 -1.25 -4.36 6.74
C THR A 27 -1.19 -3.38 5.57
N GLN A 28 -0.02 -2.82 5.26
CA GLN A 28 0.15 -1.98 4.07
C GLN A 28 0.35 -2.81 2.80
N PHE A 29 0.57 -4.12 2.90
CA PHE A 29 0.46 -5.01 1.75
C PHE A 29 -1.00 -5.44 1.54
N GLY A 30 -1.58 -6.17 2.49
CA GLY A 30 -2.85 -6.87 2.31
C GLY A 30 -4.07 -6.26 3.00
N GLY A 31 -3.91 -5.19 3.78
CA GLY A 31 -5.01 -4.58 4.52
C GLY A 31 -5.92 -3.67 3.67
N PRO A 32 -7.04 -3.21 4.25
CA PRO A 32 -8.06 -2.45 3.52
C PRO A 32 -7.58 -1.09 3.01
N ASN A 33 -6.64 -0.47 3.72
CA ASN A 33 -6.02 0.79 3.34
C ASN A 33 -4.58 0.60 2.86
N GLY A 34 -4.20 -0.62 2.47
CA GLY A 34 -2.87 -0.94 1.99
C GLY A 34 -2.71 -0.73 0.48
N GLU A 35 -1.46 -0.83 0.05
CA GLU A 35 -0.99 -0.55 -1.31
C GLU A 35 -1.63 -1.45 -2.37
N LEU A 36 -1.90 -2.71 -2.04
CA LEU A 36 -2.58 -3.61 -2.97
C LEU A 36 -4.03 -3.17 -3.22
N SER A 37 -4.71 -2.65 -2.19
CA SER A 37 -6.06 -2.09 -2.33
C SER A 37 -6.04 -0.83 -3.20
N ALA A 38 -5.05 0.05 -2.98
CA ALA A 38 -4.83 1.26 -3.78
C ALA A 38 -4.57 0.92 -5.26
N ALA A 39 -3.59 0.06 -5.53
CA ALA A 39 -3.25 -0.39 -6.88
C ALA A 39 -4.47 -0.94 -7.63
N MET A 40 -5.20 -1.86 -7.00
CA MET A 40 -6.36 -2.51 -7.62
C MET A 40 -7.53 -1.56 -7.83
N ARG A 41 -7.78 -0.64 -6.88
CA ARG A 41 -8.82 0.39 -6.99
C ARG A 41 -8.56 1.27 -8.21
N TYR A 42 -7.41 1.93 -8.27
CA TYR A 42 -7.10 2.91 -9.31
C TYR A 42 -6.97 2.23 -10.68
N PHE A 43 -6.37 1.03 -10.72
CA PHE A 43 -6.29 0.24 -11.95
C PHE A 43 -7.68 -0.09 -12.51
N SER A 44 -8.64 -0.42 -11.65
CA SER A 44 -9.98 -0.82 -12.06
C SER A 44 -10.83 0.38 -12.45
N GLN A 45 -10.79 1.46 -11.67
CA GLN A 45 -11.59 2.65 -11.91
C GLN A 45 -11.18 3.41 -13.18
N LYS A 46 -9.92 3.30 -13.64
CA LYS A 46 -9.47 4.00 -14.86
C LYS A 46 -10.34 3.67 -16.08
N PHE A 47 -10.88 2.45 -16.19
CA PHE A 47 -11.61 2.01 -17.37
C PHE A 47 -12.95 2.73 -17.57
N THR A 48 -13.49 3.36 -16.52
CA THR A 48 -14.72 4.15 -16.61
C THR A 48 -14.46 5.64 -16.81
N MET A 49 -13.20 6.09 -16.74
CA MET A 49 -12.85 7.50 -16.87
C MET A 49 -13.17 8.05 -18.27
N PRO A 50 -13.75 9.27 -18.36
CA PRO A 50 -14.38 9.74 -19.60
C PRO A 50 -13.36 10.25 -20.64
N ASP A 51 -12.16 10.63 -20.22
CA ASP A 51 -11.10 11.12 -21.10
C ASP A 51 -9.72 10.56 -20.71
N ASP A 52 -8.73 10.76 -21.57
CA ASP A 52 -7.37 10.24 -21.36
C ASP A 52 -6.68 10.84 -20.14
N LYS A 53 -7.09 12.03 -19.70
CA LYS A 53 -6.51 12.69 -18.52
C LYS A 53 -6.75 11.86 -17.26
N GLY A 54 -8.00 11.42 -17.05
CA GLY A 54 -8.36 10.57 -15.92
C GLY A 54 -7.77 9.17 -16.05
N ARG A 55 -7.88 8.57 -17.25
CA ARG A 55 -7.30 7.24 -17.53
C ARG A 55 -5.81 7.20 -17.24
N ALA A 56 -5.07 8.21 -17.70
CA ALA A 56 -3.64 8.31 -17.50
C ALA A 56 -3.30 8.47 -16.02
N LEU A 57 -3.92 9.44 -15.32
CA LEU A 57 -3.60 9.69 -13.91
C LEU A 57 -3.84 8.44 -13.04
N LEU A 58 -5.01 7.81 -13.18
CA LEU A 58 -5.32 6.61 -12.40
C LEU A 58 -4.39 5.45 -12.77
N ASN A 59 -4.04 5.30 -14.06
CA ASN A 59 -3.09 4.27 -14.49
C ASN A 59 -1.67 4.49 -13.94
N ASP A 60 -1.21 5.73 -13.95
CA ASP A 60 0.13 6.11 -13.48
C ASP A 60 0.25 5.84 -11.99
N ILE A 61 -0.72 6.31 -11.20
CA ILE A 61 -0.74 6.08 -9.74
C ILE A 61 -0.92 4.59 -9.44
N ALA A 62 -1.85 3.87 -10.09
CA ALA A 62 -2.01 2.43 -9.91
C ALA A 62 -0.71 1.63 -10.15
N THR A 63 0.09 2.08 -11.12
CA THR A 63 1.38 1.45 -11.44
C THR A 63 2.43 1.79 -10.39
N GLU A 64 2.41 3.01 -9.85
CA GLU A 64 3.25 3.41 -8.73
C GLU A 64 2.94 2.59 -7.47
N GLU A 65 1.65 2.35 -7.16
CA GLU A 65 1.25 1.54 -5.99
C GLU A 65 1.74 0.10 -6.08
N LEU A 66 1.84 -0.48 -7.27
CA LEU A 66 2.46 -1.81 -7.42
C LEU A 66 3.96 -1.78 -7.04
N GLY A 67 4.64 -0.66 -7.24
CA GLY A 67 5.99 -0.43 -6.72
C GLY A 67 6.00 -0.29 -5.20
N HIS A 68 5.00 0.36 -4.61
CA HIS A 68 4.85 0.45 -3.15
C HIS A 68 4.58 -0.90 -2.50
N VAL A 69 3.77 -1.75 -3.15
CA VAL A 69 3.59 -3.17 -2.76
C VAL A 69 4.94 -3.87 -2.69
N GLU A 70 5.81 -3.71 -3.70
CA GLU A 70 7.14 -4.31 -3.70
C GLU A 70 8.03 -3.77 -2.56
N MET A 71 7.93 -2.47 -2.27
CA MET A 71 8.64 -1.85 -1.15
C MET A 71 8.20 -2.44 0.20
N ILE A 72 6.89 -2.51 0.48
CA ILE A 72 6.38 -3.09 1.72
C ILE A 72 6.77 -4.57 1.84
N CYS A 73 6.59 -5.35 0.79
CA CYS A 73 7.00 -6.76 0.77
C CYS A 73 8.50 -6.92 1.05
N THR A 74 9.32 -6.04 0.48
CA THR A 74 10.77 -6.02 0.73
C THR A 74 11.10 -5.72 2.18
N MET A 75 10.42 -4.72 2.79
CA MET A 75 10.62 -4.38 4.19
C MET A 75 10.24 -5.56 5.11
N VAL A 76 9.06 -6.16 4.91
CA VAL A 76 8.62 -7.32 5.69
C VAL A 76 9.60 -8.50 5.53
N HIS A 77 10.07 -8.75 4.30
CA HIS A 77 11.06 -9.80 4.04
C HIS A 77 12.38 -9.56 4.79
N GLN A 78 12.91 -8.34 4.75
CA GLN A 78 14.16 -8.01 5.45
C GLN A 78 14.00 -8.08 6.97
N LEU A 79 12.86 -7.60 7.50
CA LEU A 79 12.55 -7.61 8.93
C LEU A 79 12.34 -9.01 9.51
N THR A 80 11.95 -9.99 8.68
CA THR A 80 11.73 -11.40 9.08
C THR A 80 12.88 -12.32 8.71
N LYS A 81 13.93 -11.78 8.06
CA LYS A 81 15.06 -12.56 7.58
C LYS A 81 15.75 -13.32 8.73
N ASN A 82 15.96 -14.61 8.53
CA ASN A 82 16.58 -15.53 9.49
C ASN A 82 15.84 -15.63 10.85
N ALA A 83 14.53 -15.32 10.88
CA ALA A 83 13.72 -15.58 12.07
C ALA A 83 13.62 -17.09 12.33
N THR A 84 13.79 -17.49 13.59
CA THR A 84 13.50 -18.87 14.01
C THR A 84 12.01 -19.03 14.30
N ILE A 85 11.53 -20.28 14.29
CA ILE A 85 10.13 -20.59 14.63
C ILE A 85 9.80 -20.08 16.05
N ASP A 86 10.70 -20.26 17.02
CA ASP A 86 10.52 -19.80 18.40
C ASP A 86 10.39 -18.27 18.50
N GLU A 87 11.13 -17.52 17.67
CA GLU A 87 11.03 -16.06 17.64
C GLU A 87 9.70 -15.60 17.01
N LEU A 88 9.27 -16.27 15.93
CA LEU A 88 7.98 -16.00 15.30
C LEU A 88 6.82 -16.29 16.24
N GLU A 89 6.85 -17.41 16.96
CA GLU A 89 5.84 -17.77 17.97
C GLU A 89 5.75 -16.69 19.05
N LYS A 90 6.88 -16.26 19.61
CA LYS A 90 6.94 -15.19 20.63
C LYS A 90 6.45 -13.83 20.11
N ALA A 91 6.61 -13.56 18.82
CA ALA A 91 6.10 -12.36 18.17
C ALA A 91 4.61 -12.47 17.78
N GLY A 92 3.96 -13.62 18.02
CA GLY A 92 2.57 -13.87 17.65
C GLY A 92 2.39 -14.05 16.13
N LEU A 93 3.38 -14.64 15.47
CA LEU A 93 3.40 -15.01 14.04
C LEU A 93 3.42 -16.54 13.84
N GLY A 94 3.20 -17.33 14.88
CA GLY A 94 3.20 -18.80 14.82
C GLY A 94 2.17 -19.40 13.86
N SER A 95 0.93 -18.90 13.93
CA SER A 95 -0.15 -19.30 13.00
C SER A 95 0.19 -18.93 11.56
N TYR A 96 0.68 -17.70 11.34
CA TYR A 96 1.15 -17.24 10.03
C TYR A 96 2.26 -18.15 9.48
N TYR A 97 3.24 -18.52 10.31
CA TYR A 97 4.33 -19.42 9.92
C TYR A 97 3.82 -20.82 9.53
N THR A 98 2.80 -21.33 10.21
CA THR A 98 2.22 -22.65 9.91
C THR A 98 1.65 -22.69 8.48
N GLU A 99 1.02 -21.61 8.03
CA GLU A 99 0.38 -21.55 6.71
C GLU A 99 1.32 -21.04 5.61
N HIS A 100 2.25 -20.14 5.93
CA HIS A 100 3.01 -19.37 4.94
C HIS A 100 4.53 -19.43 5.15
N GLY A 101 5.01 -20.07 6.21
CA GLY A 101 6.41 -20.03 6.61
C GLY A 101 6.88 -18.58 6.83
N VAL A 102 7.96 -18.19 6.16
CA VAL A 102 8.45 -16.80 6.10
C VAL A 102 8.09 -16.12 4.77
N GLY A 103 7.16 -16.70 4.01
CA GLY A 103 6.63 -16.10 2.78
C GLY A 103 5.85 -14.82 3.08
N ILE A 104 5.71 -13.96 2.07
CA ILE A 104 4.94 -12.71 2.17
C ILE A 104 3.55 -12.95 1.56
N PHE A 105 2.52 -12.93 2.41
CA PHE A 105 1.13 -13.22 2.04
C PHE A 105 0.26 -11.97 2.24
N PRO A 106 -0.66 -11.64 1.31
CA PRO A 106 -1.46 -10.42 1.39
C PRO A 106 -2.56 -10.54 2.45
N VAL A 107 -2.21 -10.21 3.70
CA VAL A 107 -3.12 -10.11 4.84
C VAL A 107 -2.97 -8.77 5.56
N ASP A 108 -3.96 -8.42 6.37
CA ASP A 108 -3.80 -7.39 7.38
C ASP A 108 -2.97 -7.87 8.60
N ALA A 109 -2.67 -6.95 9.53
CA ALA A 109 -1.89 -7.26 10.74
C ALA A 109 -2.56 -8.25 11.71
N THR A 110 -3.85 -8.55 11.51
CA THR A 110 -4.63 -9.53 12.28
C THR A 110 -4.81 -10.86 11.56
N GLY A 111 -4.35 -10.97 10.30
CA GLY A 111 -4.40 -12.18 9.50
C GLY A 111 -5.62 -12.29 8.58
N ASN A 112 -6.42 -11.23 8.41
CA ASN A 112 -7.52 -11.28 7.43
C ASN A 112 -6.94 -11.20 6.01
N PRO A 113 -7.27 -12.14 5.11
CA PRO A 113 -6.80 -12.09 3.73
C PRO A 113 -7.32 -10.88 2.98
N PHE A 114 -6.49 -10.36 2.08
CA PHE A 114 -6.90 -9.34 1.13
C PHE A 114 -8.17 -9.76 0.38
N THR A 115 -9.09 -8.80 0.21
CA THR A 115 -10.35 -9.02 -0.49
C THR A 115 -10.73 -7.80 -1.32
N CYS A 116 -11.38 -8.05 -2.47
CA CYS A 116 -11.95 -6.98 -3.29
C CYS A 116 -13.06 -6.20 -2.56
N ALA A 117 -13.55 -6.67 -1.41
CA ALA A 117 -14.50 -5.93 -0.57
C ALA A 117 -13.89 -4.64 0.05
N TYR A 118 -12.58 -4.44 -0.04
CA TYR A 118 -11.89 -3.26 0.52
C TYR A 118 -11.98 -1.98 -0.33
N PHE A 119 -12.38 -2.10 -1.59
CA PHE A 119 -12.51 -0.96 -2.49
C PHE A 119 -13.76 -1.07 -3.36
N ALA A 120 -14.23 0.06 -3.87
CA ALA A 120 -15.37 0.13 -4.76
C ALA A 120 -14.94 0.64 -6.14
N VAL A 121 -15.73 0.23 -7.14
CA VAL A 121 -15.64 0.69 -8.52
C VAL A 121 -17.07 0.86 -8.99
N THR A 122 -17.54 2.10 -8.99
CA THR A 122 -18.98 2.39 -9.21
C THR A 122 -19.30 2.75 -10.64
N GLY A 123 -18.30 3.23 -11.38
CA GLY A 123 -18.46 3.82 -12.71
C GLY A 123 -18.92 5.28 -12.68
N ASP A 124 -19.33 5.79 -11.52
CA ASP A 124 -19.54 7.22 -11.29
C ASP A 124 -18.18 7.91 -11.09
N ILE A 125 -17.92 8.93 -11.90
CA ILE A 125 -16.59 9.56 -11.99
C ILE A 125 -16.23 10.28 -10.69
N LEU A 126 -17.16 11.05 -10.12
CA LEU A 126 -16.90 11.82 -8.92
C LEU A 126 -16.86 10.94 -7.68
N ALA A 127 -17.70 9.91 -7.60
CA ALA A 127 -17.69 8.96 -6.49
C ALA A 127 -16.37 8.17 -6.44
N ASN A 128 -15.91 7.66 -7.58
CA ASN A 128 -14.63 6.94 -7.70
C ASN A 128 -13.46 7.82 -7.24
N ILE A 129 -13.31 9.05 -7.77
CA ILE A 129 -12.18 9.92 -7.38
C ILE A 129 -12.30 10.38 -5.91
N SER A 130 -13.52 10.55 -5.39
CA SER A 130 -13.72 10.85 -3.97
C SER A 130 -13.28 9.69 -3.07
N GLU A 131 -13.56 8.45 -3.48
CA GLU A 131 -13.06 7.25 -2.81
C GLU A 131 -11.54 7.23 -2.80
N ASP A 132 -10.90 7.54 -3.94
CA ASP A 132 -9.44 7.56 -4.06
C ASP A 132 -8.83 8.56 -3.08
N MET A 133 -9.35 9.79 -3.02
CA MET A 133 -8.93 10.79 -2.02
C MET A 133 -9.08 10.26 -0.57
N ALA A 134 -10.18 9.57 -0.26
CA ALA A 134 -10.38 9.00 1.07
C ALA A 134 -9.45 7.81 1.34
N ALA A 135 -9.08 7.03 0.33
CA ALA A 135 -8.15 5.93 0.45
C ALA A 135 -6.75 6.44 0.83
N GLU A 136 -6.23 7.43 0.10
CA GLU A 136 -4.93 8.07 0.36
C GLU A 136 -4.82 8.63 1.78
N GLU A 137 -5.86 9.32 2.28
CA GLU A 137 -5.84 9.85 3.65
C GLU A 137 -5.82 8.75 4.72
N LYS A 138 -6.51 7.63 4.49
CA LYS A 138 -6.49 6.48 5.43
C LYS A 138 -5.15 5.74 5.37
N ALA A 139 -4.57 5.58 4.20
CA ALA A 139 -3.25 4.98 4.01
C ALA A 139 -2.17 5.86 4.65
N ARG A 140 -2.18 7.18 4.42
CA ARG A 140 -1.33 8.16 5.13
C ARG A 140 -1.45 8.04 6.64
N ALA A 141 -2.66 7.98 7.19
CA ALA A 141 -2.87 7.83 8.62
C ALA A 141 -2.34 6.48 9.16
N THR A 142 -2.44 5.41 8.37
CA THR A 142 -1.87 4.10 8.70
C THR A 142 -0.33 4.17 8.74
N TYR A 143 0.29 4.88 7.79
CA TYR A 143 1.72 5.13 7.81
C TYR A 143 2.19 5.93 9.02
N GLU A 144 1.46 6.96 9.44
CA GLU A 144 1.75 7.68 10.70
C GLU A 144 1.72 6.73 11.91
N GLY A 145 0.73 5.83 11.96
CA GLY A 145 0.63 4.81 12.99
C GLY A 145 1.83 3.86 13.02
N LEU A 146 2.36 3.48 11.85
CA LEU A 146 3.57 2.65 11.73
C LEU A 146 4.82 3.41 12.18
N ILE A 147 4.98 4.66 11.73
CA ILE A 147 6.11 5.52 12.09
C ILE A 147 6.17 5.72 13.62
N ASN A 148 5.02 5.94 14.26
CA ASN A 148 4.94 6.12 15.72
C ASN A 148 5.31 4.87 16.55
N GLN A 149 5.43 3.69 15.92
CA GLN A 149 5.72 2.43 16.60
C GLN A 149 7.19 2.01 16.55
N THR A 150 8.06 2.80 15.91
CA THR A 150 9.48 2.50 15.78
C THR A 150 10.33 3.76 15.92
N ASN A 151 11.61 3.57 16.24
CA ASN A 151 12.64 4.59 16.20
C ASN A 151 13.81 4.19 15.27
N ASP A 152 13.63 3.13 14.49
CA ASP A 152 14.64 2.63 13.56
C ASP A 152 14.61 3.45 12.26
N GLU A 153 15.67 4.19 12.00
CA GLU A 153 15.78 5.10 10.84
C GLU A 153 15.72 4.34 9.50
N ASP A 154 16.19 3.09 9.45
CA ASP A 154 16.15 2.25 8.24
C ASP A 154 14.72 1.83 7.89
N ILE A 155 13.81 1.84 8.87
CA ILE A 155 12.38 1.61 8.70
C ILE A 155 11.65 2.94 8.44
N ILE A 156 11.98 3.98 9.21
CA ILE A 156 11.31 5.30 9.13
C ILE A 156 11.53 5.95 7.77
N GLY A 157 12.72 5.88 7.18
CA GLY A 157 13.03 6.50 5.89
C GLY A 157 12.07 6.05 4.77
N PRO A 158 11.95 4.73 4.49
CA PRO A 158 10.97 4.21 3.54
C PRO A 158 9.52 4.57 3.86
N LEU A 159 9.12 4.55 5.15
CA LEU A 159 7.75 4.92 5.54
C LEU A 159 7.46 6.40 5.32
N LEU A 160 8.42 7.29 5.56
CA LEU A 160 8.27 8.71 5.27
C LEU A 160 8.15 8.96 3.77
N PHE A 161 8.89 8.20 2.94
CA PHE A 161 8.72 8.25 1.49
C PHE A 161 7.29 7.87 1.10
N LEU A 162 6.81 6.69 1.51
CA LEU A 162 5.47 6.19 1.19
C LEU A 162 4.39 7.16 1.67
N ARG A 163 4.43 7.57 2.95
CA ARG A 163 3.55 8.60 3.53
C ARG A 163 3.53 9.90 2.72
N GLN A 164 4.68 10.33 2.18
CA GLN A 164 4.74 11.53 1.35
C GLN A 164 4.13 11.30 -0.04
N ARG A 165 4.20 10.09 -0.60
CA ARG A 165 3.51 9.72 -1.84
C ARG A 165 1.99 9.79 -1.67
N GLU A 166 1.45 9.32 -0.55
CA GLU A 166 0.01 9.45 -0.24
C GLU A 166 -0.48 10.90 -0.35
N VAL A 167 0.29 11.84 0.21
CA VAL A 167 -0.02 13.27 0.14
C VAL A 167 0.01 13.78 -1.29
N VAL A 168 0.95 13.30 -2.12
CA VAL A 168 1.03 13.68 -3.53
C VAL A 168 -0.16 13.12 -4.30
N HIS A 169 -0.48 11.84 -4.12
CA HIS A 169 -1.58 11.16 -4.78
C HIS A 169 -2.93 11.77 -4.42
N PHE A 170 -3.18 12.02 -3.12
CA PHE A 170 -4.37 12.76 -2.65
C PHE A 170 -4.54 14.08 -3.41
N ASN A 171 -3.48 14.88 -3.50
CA ASN A 171 -3.53 16.17 -4.18
C ASN A 171 -3.77 16.03 -5.68
N ARG A 172 -3.25 14.97 -6.32
CA ARG A 172 -3.51 14.66 -7.72
C ARG A 172 -4.95 14.24 -7.96
N PHE A 173 -5.52 13.38 -7.11
CA PHE A 173 -6.92 13.01 -7.18
C PHE A 173 -7.83 14.21 -6.94
N LYS A 174 -7.50 15.07 -5.96
CA LYS A 174 -8.25 16.31 -5.72
C LYS A 174 -8.25 17.23 -6.95
N GLN A 175 -7.10 17.42 -7.60
CA GLN A 175 -7.01 18.21 -8.84
C GLN A 175 -7.88 17.61 -9.95
N LEU A 176 -7.92 16.27 -10.06
CA LEU A 176 -8.72 15.58 -11.05
C LEU A 176 -10.23 15.68 -10.73
N TYR A 177 -10.60 15.55 -9.46
CA TYR A 177 -11.96 15.72 -8.97
C TYR A 177 -12.50 17.11 -9.31
N ASP A 178 -11.76 18.16 -8.92
CA ASP A 178 -12.13 19.55 -9.19
C ASP A 178 -12.27 19.81 -10.71
N TYR A 179 -11.40 19.20 -11.52
CA TYR A 179 -11.47 19.29 -12.99
C TYR A 179 -12.76 18.68 -13.55
N TYR A 180 -13.15 17.48 -13.14
CA TYR A 180 -14.39 16.85 -13.65
C TYR A 180 -15.64 17.49 -13.09
N LYS A 181 -15.63 17.89 -11.81
CA LYS A 181 -16.74 18.63 -11.22
C LYS A 181 -17.02 19.93 -11.98
N ASN A 182 -15.98 20.66 -12.39
CA ASN A 182 -16.13 21.87 -13.20
C ASN A 182 -16.62 21.59 -14.64
N LYS A 183 -16.49 20.36 -15.12
CA LYS A 183 -17.05 19.91 -16.41
C LYS A 183 -18.51 19.44 -16.31
N GLY A 184 -19.09 19.40 -15.11
CA GLY A 184 -20.47 18.99 -14.89
C GLY A 184 -20.66 17.46 -14.83
N TYR A 185 -19.61 16.72 -14.49
CA TYR A 185 -19.76 15.35 -13.98
C TYR A 185 -20.32 15.38 -12.55
#